data_AF-A0A259EVN5-F1
#
_entry.id   AF-A0A259EVN5-F1
#
_cell.length_a   1.000
_cell.length_b   1.000
_cell.length_c   1.000
_cell.angle_alpha   90.00
_cell.angle_beta   90.00
_cell.angle_gamma   90.00
#
_symmetry.space_group_name_H-M   'P 1'
#
loop_
_entity.id
_entity.type
_entity.pdbx_description
1 polymer ?
#
loop_
_entity_poly.entity_id
_entity_poly.type
_entity_poly.pdbx_seq_one_letter_code
_entity_poly.pdbx_strand_id
1 'polypeptide(L)'
;MNKQARLFPLHPTQRGAAAIEFAFILPVLLLIFTGMVEYGRAMWHYDALAKGARDAARYLSTVPTASLGSEATSATSISRMIVSNAASTAGVAGLAPATDITISCAPTACGSAVAPTTVTVDINYPF
;
A
#
# COMPACT_ATOMS: atom_id res chain seq x y z
N MET A 1 52.56 -24.38 -61.16
CA MET A 1 52.44 -24.76 -59.73
C MET A 1 52.70 -23.50 -58.91
N ASN A 2 51.96 -23.05 -57.90
CA ASN A 2 50.70 -23.40 -57.27
C ASN A 2 50.27 -22.11 -56.53
N LYS A 3 49.13 -21.51 -56.86
CA LYS A 3 48.62 -20.34 -56.11
C LYS A 3 47.80 -20.87 -54.92
N GLN A 4 48.42 -20.87 -53.75
CA GLN A 4 47.78 -21.24 -52.49
C GLN A 4 46.80 -20.12 -52.08
N ALA A 5 45.50 -20.37 -52.25
CA ALA A 5 44.44 -19.51 -51.73
C ALA A 5 44.38 -19.65 -50.20
N ARG A 6 44.75 -18.59 -49.47
CA ARG A 6 44.60 -18.53 -48.01
C ARG A 6 43.14 -18.26 -47.67
N LEU A 7 42.42 -19.28 -47.21
CA LEU A 7 41.10 -19.13 -46.60
C LEU A 7 41.27 -18.51 -45.20
N PHE A 8 40.81 -17.27 -45.02
CA PHE A 8 40.71 -16.65 -43.71
C PHE A 8 39.56 -17.32 -42.92
N PRO A 9 39.78 -17.81 -41.69
CA PRO A 9 38.70 -18.30 -40.87
C PRO A 9 37.83 -17.12 -40.41
N LEU A 10 36.55 -17.12 -40.81
CA LEU A 10 35.55 -16.21 -40.27
C LEU A 10 35.30 -16.60 -38.81
N HIS A 11 35.90 -15.88 -37.88
CA HIS A 11 35.67 -16.06 -36.45
C HIS A 11 34.22 -15.63 -36.15
N PRO A 12 33.34 -16.53 -35.68
CA PRO A 12 31.96 -16.14 -35.38
C PRO A 12 31.98 -15.11 -34.25
N THR A 13 31.45 -13.93 -34.54
CA THR A 13 31.38 -12.80 -33.61
C THR A 13 30.38 -13.10 -32.49
N GLN A 14 30.84 -13.77 -31.43
CA GLN A 14 30.02 -14.08 -30.24
C GLN A 14 29.47 -12.84 -29.52
N ARG A 15 29.98 -11.64 -29.84
CA ARG A 15 29.53 -10.37 -29.27
C ARG A 15 28.05 -10.05 -29.55
N GLY A 16 27.47 -10.54 -30.64
CA GLY A 16 26.06 -10.31 -30.98
C GLY A 16 25.09 -11.31 -30.32
N ALA A 17 25.54 -12.55 -30.12
CA ALA A 17 24.70 -13.62 -29.57
C ALA A 17 24.28 -13.34 -28.11
N ALA A 18 25.23 -12.88 -27.28
CA ALA A 18 24.94 -12.52 -25.89
C ALA A 18 23.92 -11.39 -25.75
N ALA A 19 23.90 -10.43 -26.68
CA ALA A 19 22.92 -9.34 -26.69
C ALA A 19 21.50 -9.85 -27.00
N ILE A 20 21.39 -10.85 -27.88
CA ILE A 20 20.11 -11.48 -28.26
C ILE A 20 19.59 -12.36 -27.12
N GLU A 21 20.46 -13.14 -26.47
CA GLU A 21 20.11 -13.95 -25.30
C GLU A 21 19.56 -13.07 -24.16
N PHE A 22 20.20 -11.94 -23.89
CA PHE A 22 19.71 -10.98 -22.91
C PHE A 22 18.37 -10.35 -23.31
N ALA A 23 18.16 -10.05 -24.59
CA ALA A 23 16.90 -9.50 -25.09
C ALA A 23 15.69 -10.43 -24.86
N PHE A 24 15.89 -11.74 -24.81
CA PHE A 24 14.83 -12.71 -24.48
C PHE A 24 14.57 -12.84 -22.97
N ILE A 25 15.59 -12.67 -22.13
CA ILE A 25 15.46 -12.76 -20.67
C ILE A 25 14.87 -11.45 -20.10
N LEU A 26 15.21 -10.32 -20.70
CA LEU A 26 14.84 -8.99 -20.23
C LEU A 26 13.31 -8.80 -20.02
N PRO A 27 12.40 -9.24 -20.92
CA PRO A 27 10.96 -9.15 -20.69
C PRO A 27 10.50 -9.89 -19.41
N VAL A 28 11.06 -11.07 -19.14
CA VAL A 28 10.72 -11.86 -17.95
C VAL A 28 11.25 -11.17 -16.69
N LEU A 29 12.48 -10.66 -16.74
CA LEU A 29 13.05 -9.89 -15.63
C LEU A 29 12.24 -8.62 -15.34
N LEU A 30 11.79 -7.91 -16.37
CA LEU A 30 10.97 -6.71 -16.21
C LEU A 30 9.61 -7.05 -15.58
N LEU A 31 8.96 -8.14 -15.98
CA LEU A 31 7.69 -8.58 -15.38
C LEU A 31 7.86 -8.92 -13.89
N ILE A 32 8.93 -9.63 -13.52
CA ILE A 32 9.22 -9.94 -12.12
C ILE A 32 9.51 -8.65 -11.35
N PHE A 33 10.29 -7.75 -11.93
CA PHE A 33 10.65 -6.48 -11.31
C PHE A 33 9.44 -5.58 -11.07
N THR A 34 8.56 -5.40 -12.08
CA THR A 34 7.34 -4.62 -11.90
C THR A 34 6.40 -5.27 -10.88
N GLY A 35 6.29 -6.60 -10.88
CA GLY A 35 5.54 -7.33 -9.85
C GLY A 35 6.07 -7.07 -8.43
N MET A 36 7.38 -7.07 -8.25
CA MET A 36 8.00 -6.73 -6.96
C MET A 36 7.73 -5.29 -6.54
N VAL A 37 7.80 -4.34 -7.48
CA VAL A 37 7.53 -2.92 -7.21
C VAL A 37 6.07 -2.71 -6.79
N GLU A 38 5.11 -3.27 -7.54
CA GLU A 38 3.69 -3.12 -7.21
C GLU A 38 3.34 -3.81 -5.88
N TYR A 39 3.91 -5.00 -5.61
CA TYR A 39 3.73 -5.66 -4.32
C TYR A 39 4.32 -4.85 -3.16
N GLY A 40 5.52 -4.29 -3.35
CA GLY A 40 6.14 -3.41 -2.36
C GLY A 40 5.30 -2.18 -2.06
N ARG A 41 4.71 -1.56 -3.09
CA ARG A 41 3.76 -0.44 -2.93
C ARG A 41 2.50 -0.85 -2.18
N ALA A 42 1.91 -2.00 -2.51
CA ALA A 42 0.73 -2.52 -1.81
C ALA A 42 1.02 -2.73 -0.32
N MET A 43 2.16 -3.33 0.02
CA MET A 43 2.58 -3.53 1.41
C MET A 43 2.81 -2.20 2.15
N TRP A 44 3.41 -1.22 1.47
CA TRP A 44 3.61 0.13 2.03
C TRP A 44 2.27 0.81 2.36
N HIS A 45 1.30 0.74 1.45
CA HIS A 45 -0.05 1.28 1.66
C HIS A 45 -0.77 0.56 2.82
N TYR A 46 -0.66 -0.76 2.90
CA TYR A 46 -1.24 -1.55 3.99
C TYR A 46 -0.68 -1.14 5.36
N ASP A 47 0.65 -1.03 5.49
CA ASP A 47 1.27 -0.66 6.77
C ASP A 47 0.88 0.76 7.21
N ALA A 48 0.81 1.70 6.27
CA ALA A 48 0.38 3.06 6.56
C ALA A 48 -1.08 3.13 7.07
N LEU A 49 -2.01 2.44 6.40
CA LEU A 49 -3.41 2.38 6.83
C LEU A 49 -3.54 1.67 8.18
N ALA A 50 -2.83 0.56 8.38
CA ALA A 50 -2.86 -0.19 9.63
C ALA A 50 -2.29 0.63 10.81
N LYS A 51 -1.24 1.43 10.59
CA LYS A 51 -0.73 2.36 11.59
C LYS A 51 -1.72 3.47 11.89
N GLY A 52 -2.29 4.09 10.86
CA GLY A 52 -3.33 5.11 11.02
C GLY A 52 -4.56 4.60 11.80
N ALA A 53 -5.01 3.38 11.52
CA ALA A 53 -6.12 2.74 12.25
C ALA A 53 -5.83 2.57 13.75
N ARG A 54 -4.61 2.12 14.08
CA ARG A 54 -4.17 1.94 15.48
C ARG A 54 -4.08 3.28 16.21
N ASP A 55 -3.55 4.31 15.57
CA ASP A 55 -3.47 5.64 16.15
C ASP A 55 -4.86 6.25 16.37
N ALA A 56 -5.77 6.06 15.41
CA ALA A 56 -7.17 6.44 15.55
C ALA A 56 -7.88 5.71 16.70
N ALA A 57 -7.71 4.39 16.80
CA ALA A 57 -8.30 3.59 17.88
C ALA A 57 -7.73 3.99 19.26
N ARG A 58 -6.42 4.27 19.34
CA ARG A 58 -5.78 4.78 20.54
C ARG A 58 -6.34 6.14 20.93
N TYR A 59 -6.50 7.04 19.97
CA TYR A 59 -7.12 8.34 20.20
C TYR A 59 -8.55 8.18 20.75
N LEU A 60 -9.39 7.35 20.13
CA LEU A 60 -10.76 7.04 20.60
C LEU A 60 -10.79 6.46 22.02
N SER A 61 -9.76 5.73 22.43
CA SER A 61 -9.67 5.17 23.77
C SER A 61 -9.32 6.20 24.85
N THR A 62 -8.78 7.36 24.46
CA THR A 62 -8.35 8.42 25.40
C THR A 62 -9.37 9.54 25.58
N VAL A 63 -10.33 9.66 24.68
CA VAL A 63 -11.31 10.75 24.71
C VAL A 63 -12.44 10.46 25.70
N PRO A 64 -13.05 11.50 26.30
CA PRO A 64 -14.24 11.35 27.12
C PRO A 64 -15.41 10.76 26.33
N THR A 65 -16.26 9.99 27.01
CA THR A 65 -17.42 9.31 26.40
C THR A 65 -18.39 10.26 25.72
N ALA A 66 -18.58 11.45 26.27
CA ALA A 66 -19.40 12.51 25.71
C ALA A 66 -18.92 12.98 24.32
N SER A 67 -17.62 12.82 24.02
CA SER A 67 -17.00 13.23 22.75
C SER A 67 -17.00 12.13 21.69
N LEU A 68 -17.45 10.91 22.01
CA LEU A 68 -17.42 9.76 21.11
C LEU A 68 -18.53 9.77 20.04
N GLY A 69 -19.56 10.65 20.09
CA GLY A 69 -20.69 10.56 19.15
C GLY A 69 -21.37 11.83 18.65
N SER A 70 -20.89 13.04 18.93
CA SER A 70 -21.49 14.28 18.37
C SER A 70 -20.90 14.67 17.00
N GLU A 71 -21.67 14.50 15.92
CA GLU A 71 -21.25 14.52 14.51
C GLU A 71 -20.39 15.70 14.01
N ALA A 72 -20.39 16.89 14.62
CA ALA A 72 -19.65 18.04 14.06
C ALA A 72 -18.25 18.25 14.67
N THR A 73 -17.94 17.64 15.81
CA THR A 73 -16.63 17.77 16.52
C THR A 73 -16.28 16.49 17.29
N SER A 74 -16.85 15.37 16.85
CA SER A 74 -16.70 14.07 17.49
C SER A 74 -15.29 13.53 17.28
N ALA A 75 -14.82 12.80 18.28
CA ALA A 75 -13.57 12.07 18.21
C ALA A 75 -13.53 11.09 17.02
N THR A 76 -14.68 10.67 16.49
CA THR A 76 -14.80 9.84 15.29
C THR A 76 -14.38 10.59 14.02
N SER A 77 -14.73 11.87 13.87
CA SER A 77 -14.27 12.70 12.75
C SER A 77 -12.74 12.89 12.79
N ILE A 78 -12.20 13.17 13.96
CA ILE A 78 -10.75 13.28 14.16
C ILE A 78 -10.05 11.95 13.87
N SER A 79 -10.64 10.83 14.27
CA SER A 79 -10.13 9.49 13.98
C SER A 79 -10.08 9.19 12.48
N ARG A 80 -11.12 9.58 11.73
CA ARG A 80 -11.12 9.50 10.25
C ARG A 80 -10.00 10.38 9.67
N MET A 81 -9.77 11.55 10.25
CA MET A 81 -8.70 12.47 9.83
C MET A 81 -7.29 11.90 10.10
N ILE A 82 -7.09 11.23 11.24
CA ILE A 82 -5.82 10.55 11.56
C ILE A 82 -5.50 9.50 10.50
N VAL A 83 -6.47 8.66 10.16
CA VAL A 83 -6.32 7.64 9.10
C VAL A 83 -6.10 8.30 7.74
N SER A 84 -6.86 9.35 7.39
CA SER A 84 -6.71 10.02 6.10
C SER A 84 -5.36 10.71 5.94
N ASN A 85 -4.78 11.25 7.03
CA ASN A 85 -3.44 11.84 7.02
C ASN A 85 -2.35 10.78 6.86
N ALA A 86 -2.51 9.62 7.51
CA ALA A 86 -1.61 8.48 7.29
C ALA A 86 -1.67 8.00 5.83
N ALA A 87 -2.87 7.90 5.27
CA ALA A 87 -3.11 7.52 3.88
C ALA A 87 -2.48 8.52 2.89
N SER A 88 -2.72 9.82 3.08
CA SER A 88 -2.20 10.88 2.19
C SER A 88 -0.67 10.96 2.22
N THR A 89 -0.07 10.81 3.41
CA THR A 89 1.40 10.77 3.57
C THR A 89 2.02 9.56 2.87
N ALA A 90 1.32 8.44 2.87
CA ALA A 90 1.76 7.22 2.19
C ALA A 90 1.40 7.17 0.70
N GLY A 91 0.76 8.21 0.15
CA GLY A 91 0.35 8.28 -1.25
C GLY A 91 -0.77 7.31 -1.62
N VAL A 92 -1.59 6.89 -0.65
CA VAL A 92 -2.78 6.06 -0.89
C VAL A 92 -3.85 6.92 -1.57
N ALA A 93 -4.26 6.53 -2.78
CA ALA A 93 -5.28 7.23 -3.55
C ALA A 93 -6.66 6.57 -3.39
N GLY A 94 -7.73 7.33 -3.57
CA GLY A 94 -9.09 6.78 -3.64
C GLY A 94 -9.72 6.37 -2.30
N LEU A 95 -9.06 6.64 -1.16
CA LEU A 95 -9.66 6.46 0.15
C LEU A 95 -10.71 7.56 0.41
N ALA A 96 -11.96 7.17 0.60
CA ALA A 96 -13.07 8.03 0.97
C ALA A 96 -13.35 7.90 2.48
N PRO A 97 -12.94 8.87 3.32
CA PRO A 97 -12.96 8.71 4.77
C PRO A 97 -14.34 8.50 5.38
N ALA A 98 -15.41 8.91 4.69
CA ALA A 98 -16.79 8.76 5.15
C ALA A 98 -17.34 7.34 4.94
N THR A 99 -16.92 6.65 3.87
CA THR A 99 -17.44 5.33 3.46
C THR A 99 -16.49 4.21 3.83
N ASP A 100 -15.19 4.43 3.68
CA ASP A 100 -14.19 3.38 3.75
C ASP A 100 -13.73 3.15 5.19
N ILE A 101 -13.84 4.18 6.03
CA ILE A 101 -13.50 4.10 7.45
C ILE A 101 -14.80 3.95 8.21
N THR A 102 -14.93 2.88 8.99
CA THR A 102 -16.07 2.69 9.88
C THR A 102 -15.56 2.61 11.31
N ILE A 103 -16.27 3.28 12.21
CA ILE A 103 -15.93 3.31 13.62
C ILE A 103 -17.13 2.74 14.36
N SER A 104 -16.89 1.69 15.13
CA SER A 104 -17.92 1.05 15.95
C SER A 104 -17.48 0.97 17.40
N CYS A 105 -18.44 1.02 18.30
CA CYS A 105 -18.25 0.90 19.74
C CYS A 105 -19.11 -0.24 20.27
N ALA A 106 -18.58 -0.99 21.24
CA ALA A 106 -19.28 -2.07 21.90
C ALA A 106 -19.03 -2.05 23.42
N PRO A 107 -20.00 -2.48 24.26
CA PRO A 107 -21.35 -2.95 23.90
C PRO A 107 -22.33 -1.79 23.62
N THR A 108 -21.98 -0.56 23.94
CA THR A 108 -22.82 0.63 23.73
C THR A 108 -22.40 1.39 22.48
N ALA A 109 -23.36 2.05 21.83
CA ALA A 109 -23.08 2.89 20.67
C ALA A 109 -22.16 4.06 21.04
N CYS A 110 -21.35 4.50 20.09
CA CYS A 110 -20.45 5.64 20.29
C CYS A 110 -21.26 6.90 20.65
N GLY A 111 -20.84 7.62 21.70
CA GLY A 111 -21.55 8.79 22.22
C GLY A 111 -22.72 8.50 23.15
N SER A 112 -22.91 7.24 23.57
CA SER A 112 -23.83 6.91 24.66
C SER A 112 -23.36 7.53 25.98
N ALA A 113 -24.28 7.71 26.93
CA ALA A 113 -23.95 8.17 28.29
C ALA A 113 -23.03 7.20 29.06
N VAL A 114 -22.96 5.93 28.62
CA VAL A 114 -22.12 4.88 29.20
C VAL A 114 -20.91 4.64 28.31
N ALA A 115 -19.72 4.59 28.93
CA ALA A 115 -18.47 4.29 28.25
C ALA A 115 -18.49 2.92 27.56
N PRO A 116 -18.17 2.82 26.26
CA PRO A 116 -17.96 1.53 25.63
C PRO A 116 -16.69 0.87 26.17
N THR A 117 -16.67 -0.46 26.21
CA THR A 117 -15.49 -1.25 26.62
C THR A 117 -14.53 -1.46 25.45
N THR A 118 -15.03 -1.35 24.22
CA THR A 118 -14.27 -1.64 23.01
C THR A 118 -14.61 -0.62 21.93
N VAL A 119 -13.57 -0.11 21.27
CA VAL A 119 -13.67 0.73 20.08
C VAL A 119 -12.95 0.04 18.93
N THR A 120 -13.59 -0.01 17.77
CA THR A 120 -13.07 -0.67 16.58
C THR A 120 -13.01 0.34 15.45
N VAL A 121 -11.88 0.37 14.75
CA VAL A 121 -11.66 1.16 13.53
C VAL A 121 -11.42 0.19 12.39
N ASP A 122 -12.39 0.09 11.49
CA ASP A 122 -12.35 -0.76 10.31
C ASP A 122 -12.09 0.09 9.07
N ILE A 123 -11.15 -0.35 8.23
CA ILE A 123 -10.81 0.29 6.97
C ILE A 123 -11.08 -0.70 5.85
N ASN A 124 -12.04 -0.38 4.99
CA ASN A 124 -12.36 -1.13 3.79
C ASN A 124 -11.69 -0.49 2.58
N TYR A 125 -10.52 -0.99 2.20
CA TYR A 125 -9.75 -0.48 1.06
C TYR A 125 -9.47 -1.59 0.05
N PRO A 126 -9.79 -1.41 -1.25
CA PRO A 126 -9.46 -2.38 -2.28
C PRO A 126 -7.98 -2.30 -2.62
N PHE A 127 -7.27 -3.43 -2.52
CA PHE A 127 -5.88 -3.58 -2.95
C PHE A 127 -5.81 -4.13 -4.37
#